data_AF-A0A7C5HMI9-F1
#
_entry.id   AF-A0A7C5HMI9-F1
#
_cell.length_a   1.000
_cell.length_b   1.000
_cell.length_c   1.000
_cell.angle_alpha   90.00
_cell.angle_beta   90.00
_cell.angle_gamma   90.00
#
_symmetry.space_group_name_H-M   'P 1'
#
loop_
_entity.id
_entity.type
_entity.pdbx_description
1 polymer ?
#
loop_
_entity_poly.entity_id
_entity_poly.type
_entity_poly.pdbx_seq_one_letter_code
_entity_poly.pdbx_strand_id
1 'polypeptide(L)'
;MTLQELREGIDKIDDELLKLLNRRMRYVKEVGKLKQNDGSSIYRPEREREIIERLNRLNDGDLTPEAIEAIYMEIFAVSRNLELPEKIAYLGPEGSYTHQAAESRFGALSYYLPLNSIEAVFKVLQNREAKYGVIPIENNTEGAVGTTIDCLNKYDSKIVAELYMDIHHSFATLAEDLKEIKRIYSHPQGYNQCKNFLEEHFLMD
;
A
#
# COMPACT_ATOMS: atom_id res chain seq x y z
N MET A 1 3.81 -15.57 38.18
CA MET A 1 3.17 -14.38 37.60
C MET A 1 1.69 -14.64 37.45
N THR A 2 0.86 -13.71 37.92
CA THR A 2 -0.57 -13.69 37.61
C THR A 2 -0.80 -13.08 36.23
N LEU A 3 -1.99 -13.30 35.65
CA LEU A 3 -2.39 -12.63 34.41
C LEU A 3 -2.33 -11.10 34.52
N GLN A 4 -2.68 -10.57 35.68
CA GLN A 4 -2.67 -9.12 35.94
C GLN A 4 -1.25 -8.56 35.94
N GLU A 5 -0.30 -9.24 36.59
CA GLU A 5 1.11 -8.84 36.59
C GLU A 5 1.73 -8.86 35.18
N LEU A 6 1.33 -9.82 34.34
CA LEU A 6 1.76 -9.87 32.93
C LEU A 6 1.23 -8.67 32.14
N ARG A 7 -0.05 -8.32 32.32
CA ARG A 7 -0.67 -7.16 31.64
C ARG A 7 -0.01 -5.85 32.05
N GLU A 8 0.24 -5.65 33.34
CA GLU A 8 0.95 -4.46 33.83
C GLU A 8 2.40 -4.39 33.33
N GLY A 9 3.03 -5.55 33.07
CA GLY A 9 4.32 -5.62 32.40
C GLY A 9 4.24 -5.15 30.95
N ILE A 10 3.23 -5.61 30.20
CA ILE A 10 2.97 -5.20 28.82
C ILE A 10 2.69 -3.69 28.75
N ASP A 11 1.81 -3.16 29.59
CA ASP A 11 1.45 -1.73 29.60
C ASP A 11 2.69 -0.83 29.78
N LYS A 12 3.62 -1.22 30.66
CA LYS A 12 4.88 -0.48 30.87
C LYS A 12 5.78 -0.52 29.63
N ILE A 13 5.85 -1.65 28.95
CA ILE A 13 6.62 -1.79 27.70
C ILE A 13 5.97 -0.92 26.61
N ASP A 14 4.64 -0.94 26.50
CA ASP A 14 3.90 -0.15 25.52
C ASP A 14 4.10 1.36 25.74
N ASP A 15 4.10 1.82 26.99
CA ASP A 15 4.44 3.20 27.35
C ASP A 15 5.86 3.61 26.92
N GLU A 16 6.82 2.69 27.03
CA GLU A 16 8.19 2.91 26.57
C GLU A 16 8.30 2.89 25.05
N LEU A 17 7.61 1.95 24.38
CA LEU A 17 7.51 1.88 22.93
C LEU A 17 6.96 3.19 22.36
N LEU A 18 5.88 3.73 22.94
CA LEU A 18 5.31 5.01 22.51
C LEU A 18 6.31 6.16 22.64
N LYS A 19 7.09 6.21 23.74
CA LYS A 19 8.14 7.23 23.93
C LYS A 19 9.26 7.08 22.89
N LEU A 20 9.69 5.85 22.62
CA LEU A 20 10.74 5.55 21.63
C LEU A 20 10.28 5.89 20.21
N LEU A 21 9.07 5.51 19.83
CA LEU A 21 8.46 5.83 18.55
C LEU A 21 8.36 7.35 18.36
N ASN A 22 7.84 8.08 19.35
CA ASN A 22 7.79 9.55 19.29
C ASN A 22 9.17 10.19 19.16
N ARG A 23 10.18 9.67 19.87
CA ARG A 23 11.57 10.14 19.73
C ARG A 23 12.10 9.88 18.33
N ARG A 24 11.84 8.70 17.76
CA ARG A 24 12.18 8.37 16.37
C ARG A 24 11.50 9.35 15.41
N MET A 25 10.21 9.66 15.60
CA MET A 25 9.47 10.60 14.76
C MET A 25 10.01 12.04 14.85
N ARG A 26 10.60 12.44 15.98
CA ARG A 26 11.32 13.73 16.06
C ARG A 26 12.55 13.76 15.15
N TYR A 27 13.35 12.68 15.10
CA TYR A 27 14.48 12.59 14.17
C TYR A 27 14.03 12.59 12.72
N VAL A 28 12.95 11.88 12.39
CA VAL A 28 12.31 11.88 11.07
C VAL A 28 11.94 13.31 10.66
N LYS A 29 11.29 14.09 11.54
CA LYS A 29 10.97 15.50 11.25
C LYS A 29 12.20 16.36 10.98
N GLU A 30 13.29 16.20 11.73
CA GLU A 30 14.53 16.94 11.49
C GLU A 30 15.20 16.51 10.18
N VAL A 31 15.19 15.23 9.84
CA VAL A 31 15.65 14.72 8.54
C VAL A 31 14.80 15.31 7.40
N GLY A 32 13.48 15.35 7.54
CA GLY A 32 12.57 15.98 6.58
C GLY A 32 12.90 17.46 6.35
N LYS A 33 13.12 18.24 7.41
CA LYS A 33 13.52 19.67 7.31
C LYS A 33 14.83 19.86 6.55
N LEU A 34 15.84 19.02 6.81
CA LEU A 34 17.12 19.10 6.12
C LEU A 34 16.99 18.76 4.62
N LYS A 35 16.15 17.78 4.28
CA LYS A 35 15.94 17.33 2.89
C LYS A 35 15.10 18.29 2.05
N GLN A 36 14.15 19.02 2.65
CA GLN A 36 13.36 20.05 1.96
C GLN A 36 14.26 21.16 1.37
N ASN A 37 15.38 21.46 2.01
CA ASN A 37 16.33 22.47 1.54
C ASN A 37 17.21 21.99 0.37
N ASP A 38 17.32 20.67 0.16
CA ASP A 38 18.29 20.07 -0.78
C ASP A 38 17.61 19.36 -1.97
N GLY A 39 16.27 19.37 -2.02
CA GLY A 39 15.47 18.79 -3.13
C GLY A 39 15.61 17.27 -3.31
N SER A 40 16.25 16.58 -2.37
CA SER A 40 16.52 15.13 -2.46
C SER A 40 15.25 14.30 -2.29
N SER A 41 15.18 13.14 -2.97
CA SER A 41 14.06 12.20 -2.80
C SER A 41 13.96 11.76 -1.35
N ILE A 42 12.80 12.00 -0.76
CA ILE A 42 12.48 11.63 0.62
C ILE A 42 12.34 10.11 0.73
N TYR A 43 11.71 9.52 -0.29
CA TYR A 43 11.53 8.09 -0.41
C TYR A 43 12.81 7.39 -0.85
N ARG A 44 13.25 6.41 -0.05
CA ARG A 44 14.48 5.63 -0.23
C ARG A 44 14.25 4.16 0.17
N PRO A 45 13.73 3.31 -0.73
CA PRO A 45 13.42 1.91 -0.41
C PRO A 45 14.66 1.12 0.03
N GLU A 46 15.83 1.42 -0.55
CA GLU A 46 17.11 0.87 -0.13
C GLU A 46 17.39 1.07 1.36
N ARG A 47 17.04 2.24 1.91
CA ARG A 47 17.24 2.53 3.34
C ARG A 47 16.28 1.74 4.23
N GLU A 48 15.04 1.56 3.80
CA GLU A 48 14.06 0.74 4.51
C GLU A 48 14.54 -0.71 4.58
N ARG A 49 15.01 -1.25 3.44
CA ARG A 49 15.60 -2.60 3.35
C ARG A 49 16.80 -2.77 4.27
N GLU A 50 17.74 -1.83 4.27
CA GLU A 50 18.91 -1.84 5.17
C GLU A 50 18.51 -1.91 6.66
N ILE A 51 17.44 -1.21 7.04
CA ILE A 51 16.95 -1.19 8.41
C ILE A 51 16.37 -2.56 8.77
N ILE A 52 15.52 -3.15 7.92
CA ILE A 52 14.95 -4.49 8.14
C ILE A 52 16.04 -5.55 8.23
N GLU A 53 17.00 -5.57 7.30
CA GLU A 53 18.12 -6.52 7.32
C GLU A 53 18.99 -6.38 8.58
N ARG A 54 19.20 -5.15 9.06
CA ARG A 54 19.90 -4.92 10.31
C ARG A 54 19.11 -5.42 11.52
N LEU A 55 17.81 -5.18 11.57
CA LEU A 55 16.94 -5.61 12.68
C LEU A 55 16.81 -7.13 12.74
N ASN A 56 16.61 -7.79 11.61
CA ASN A 56 16.59 -9.25 11.52
C ASN A 56 17.92 -9.88 12.00
N ARG A 57 19.06 -9.23 11.75
CA ARG A 57 20.37 -9.69 12.27
C ARG A 57 20.55 -9.47 13.78
N LEU A 58 19.91 -8.46 14.35
CA LEU A 58 20.02 -8.12 15.77
C LEU A 58 18.97 -8.84 16.62
N ASN A 59 17.90 -9.35 16.01
CA ASN A 59 16.81 -9.99 16.72
C ASN A 59 17.25 -11.31 17.36
N ASP A 60 17.21 -11.36 18.68
CA ASP A 60 17.40 -12.55 19.51
C ASP A 60 16.13 -12.92 20.30
N GLY A 61 15.00 -12.29 19.97
CA GLY A 61 13.70 -12.47 20.64
C GLY A 61 12.67 -13.25 19.81
N ASP A 62 11.41 -13.21 20.28
CA ASP A 62 10.32 -14.06 19.78
C ASP A 62 9.69 -13.57 18.45
N LEU A 63 10.06 -12.40 17.95
CA LEU A 63 9.51 -11.87 16.69
C LEU A 63 10.08 -12.63 15.49
N THR A 64 9.22 -13.05 14.56
CA THR A 64 9.68 -13.62 13.28
C THR A 64 10.14 -12.51 12.32
N PRO A 65 10.94 -12.83 11.29
CA PRO A 65 11.35 -11.85 10.28
C PRO A 65 10.15 -11.14 9.62
N GLU A 66 9.07 -11.88 9.35
CA GLU A 66 7.85 -11.36 8.74
C GLU A 66 7.12 -10.39 9.69
N ALA A 67 7.11 -10.68 10.99
CA ALA A 67 6.52 -9.80 12.00
C ALA A 67 7.31 -8.49 12.14
N ILE A 68 8.65 -8.56 12.13
CA ILE A 68 9.53 -7.38 12.15
C ILE A 68 9.27 -6.51 10.92
N GLU A 69 9.20 -7.13 9.74
CA GLU A 69 8.93 -6.43 8.50
C GLU A 69 7.56 -5.72 8.56
N ALA A 70 6.50 -6.41 8.97
CA ALA A 70 5.16 -5.82 9.08
C ALA A 70 5.13 -4.60 10.04
N ILE A 71 5.69 -4.73 11.23
CA ILE A 71 5.74 -3.64 12.22
C ILE A 71 6.49 -2.43 11.67
N TYR A 72 7.66 -2.66 11.07
CA TYR A 72 8.50 -1.57 10.61
C TYR A 72 7.99 -0.91 9.33
N MET A 73 7.28 -1.63 8.47
CA MET A 73 6.60 -1.05 7.31
C MET A 73 5.57 -0.01 7.73
N GLU A 74 4.79 -0.27 8.79
CA GLU A 74 3.88 0.71 9.37
C GLU A 74 4.60 1.91 9.98
N ILE A 75 5.68 1.65 10.72
CA ILE A 75 6.52 2.74 11.27
C ILE A 75 7.07 3.61 10.13
N PHE A 76 7.53 3.02 9.01
CA PHE A 76 8.01 3.76 7.85
C PHE A 76 6.88 4.56 7.19
N ALA A 77 5.69 3.99 7.05
CA ALA A 77 4.54 4.70 6.53
C ALA A 77 4.19 5.96 7.34
N VAL A 78 4.10 5.83 8.66
CA VAL A 78 3.87 6.98 9.56
C VAL A 78 5.01 8.00 9.43
N SER A 79 6.25 7.54 9.27
CA SER A 79 7.40 8.43 9.09
C SER A 79 7.28 9.27 7.81
N ARG A 80 6.95 8.63 6.68
CA ARG A 80 6.81 9.30 5.39
C ARG A 80 5.73 10.37 5.46
N ASN A 81 4.58 10.04 6.05
CA ASN A 81 3.47 10.98 6.22
C ASN A 81 3.84 12.20 7.10
N LEU A 82 4.71 12.02 8.09
CA LEU A 82 5.23 13.14 8.89
C LEU A 82 6.24 14.02 8.15
N GLU A 83 7.02 13.45 7.23
CA GLU A 83 8.03 14.19 6.45
C GLU A 83 7.36 15.06 5.38
N LEU A 84 6.35 14.54 4.70
CA LEU A 84 5.38 15.32 3.93
C LEU A 84 4.10 14.46 3.71
N PRO A 85 2.90 15.01 3.95
CA PRO A 85 1.67 14.41 3.44
C PRO A 85 1.62 14.63 1.93
N GLU A 86 2.36 13.81 1.18
CA GLU A 86 2.43 13.92 -0.26
C GLU A 86 1.22 13.25 -0.89
N LYS A 87 0.63 13.95 -1.86
CA LYS A 87 -0.48 13.39 -2.62
C LYS A 87 0.05 12.22 -3.44
N ILE A 88 -0.59 11.08 -3.28
CA ILE A 88 -0.33 9.86 -4.03
C ILE A 88 -1.44 9.70 -5.05
N ALA A 89 -1.13 9.92 -6.32
CA ALA A 89 -2.08 9.69 -7.40
C ALA A 89 -2.16 8.19 -7.69
N TYR A 90 -3.34 7.68 -8.01
CA TYR A 90 -3.50 6.28 -8.40
C TYR A 90 -4.63 6.09 -9.41
N LEU A 91 -4.59 4.98 -10.13
CA LEU A 91 -5.71 4.56 -10.98
C LEU A 91 -6.89 4.15 -10.09
N GLY A 92 -7.91 4.99 -10.03
CA GLY A 92 -9.08 4.80 -9.20
C GLY A 92 -10.07 3.74 -9.71
N PRO A 93 -11.21 3.59 -9.02
CA PRO A 93 -11.67 4.39 -7.86
C PRO A 93 -11.04 3.94 -6.54
N GLU A 94 -11.44 4.60 -5.45
CA GLU A 94 -11.18 4.14 -4.07
C GLU A 94 -11.67 2.71 -3.87
N GLY A 95 -10.89 1.91 -3.14
CA GLY A 95 -11.14 0.47 -2.94
C GLY A 95 -10.69 -0.42 -4.10
N SER A 96 -10.26 0.14 -5.24
CA SER A 96 -9.64 -0.64 -6.32
C SER A 96 -8.35 -1.33 -5.86
N TYR A 97 -7.89 -2.32 -6.63
CA TYR A 97 -6.60 -2.95 -6.37
C TYR A 97 -5.45 -1.94 -6.39
N THR A 98 -5.46 -0.98 -7.31
CA THR A 98 -4.41 0.06 -7.33
C THR A 98 -4.49 0.98 -6.10
N HIS A 99 -5.68 1.19 -5.52
CA HIS A 99 -5.82 1.85 -4.21
C HIS A 99 -5.15 1.03 -3.10
N GLN A 100 -5.46 -0.26 -3.01
CA GLN A 100 -4.88 -1.16 -2.00
C GLN A 100 -3.36 -1.28 -2.13
N ALA A 101 -2.84 -1.31 -3.36
CA ALA A 101 -1.40 -1.24 -3.65
C ALA A 101 -0.76 0.08 -3.17
N ALA A 102 -1.48 1.19 -3.31
CA ALA A 102 -1.02 2.49 -2.84
C ALA A 102 -1.03 2.56 -1.30
N GLU A 103 -2.05 1.97 -0.65
CA GLU A 103 -2.14 1.86 0.82
C GLU A 103 -1.07 0.94 1.39
N SER A 104 -0.84 -0.24 0.80
CA SER A 104 0.20 -1.16 1.29
C SER A 104 1.61 -0.56 1.21
N ARG A 105 1.85 0.31 0.22
CA ARG A 105 3.16 0.95 0.04
C ARG A 105 3.32 2.24 0.83
N PHE A 106 2.33 3.12 0.84
CA PHE A 106 2.44 4.46 1.44
C PHE A 106 1.80 4.56 2.83
N GLY A 107 0.97 3.58 3.20
CA GLY A 107 0.23 3.46 4.46
C GLY A 107 -1.05 4.29 4.51
N ALA A 108 -2.00 3.83 5.32
CA ALA A 108 -3.40 4.28 5.34
C ALA A 108 -3.63 5.78 5.63
N LEU A 109 -2.62 6.52 6.12
CA LEU A 109 -2.75 7.93 6.52
C LEU A 109 -2.30 8.92 5.46
N SER A 110 -1.91 8.45 4.27
CA SER A 110 -1.48 9.32 3.16
C SER A 110 -2.67 9.97 2.46
N TYR A 111 -2.45 11.09 1.76
CA TYR A 111 -3.49 11.66 0.90
C TYR A 111 -3.51 10.95 -0.45
N TYR A 112 -4.58 10.21 -0.72
CA TYR A 112 -4.75 9.46 -1.96
C TYR A 112 -5.65 10.22 -2.94
N LEU A 113 -5.16 10.42 -4.16
CA LEU A 113 -5.86 11.11 -5.25
C LEU A 113 -6.32 10.08 -6.30
N PRO A 114 -7.59 9.65 -6.30
CA PRO A 114 -8.13 8.76 -7.32
C PRO A 114 -8.24 9.47 -8.67
N LEU A 115 -7.77 8.82 -9.73
CA LEU A 115 -7.87 9.32 -11.10
C LEU A 115 -8.47 8.26 -12.03
N ASN A 116 -9.24 8.72 -13.02
CA ASN A 116 -10.04 7.83 -13.87
C ASN A 116 -9.24 7.20 -15.02
N SER A 117 -7.96 7.51 -15.17
CA SER A 117 -7.11 6.91 -16.21
C SER A 117 -5.64 6.93 -15.81
N ILE A 118 -4.88 5.99 -16.37
CA ILE A 118 -3.42 5.91 -16.20
C ILE A 118 -2.78 7.21 -16.69
N GLU A 119 -3.21 7.73 -17.85
CA GLU A 119 -2.67 8.99 -18.38
C GLU A 119 -2.91 10.19 -17.44
N ALA A 120 -4.05 10.23 -16.74
CA ALA A 120 -4.31 11.28 -15.77
C ALA A 120 -3.32 11.23 -14.60
N VAL A 121 -2.92 10.03 -14.14
CA VAL A 121 -1.87 9.87 -13.12
C VAL A 121 -0.57 10.51 -13.60
N PHE A 122 -0.13 10.21 -14.82
CA PHE A 122 1.08 10.82 -15.38
C PHE A 122 0.99 12.34 -15.53
N LYS A 123 -0.16 12.88 -15.96
CA LYS A 123 -0.37 14.33 -16.07
C LYS A 123 -0.22 15.04 -14.72
N VAL A 124 -0.84 14.48 -13.67
CA VAL A 124 -0.76 15.01 -12.31
C VAL A 124 0.68 14.97 -11.78
N LEU A 125 1.45 13.92 -12.11
CA LEU A 125 2.88 13.85 -11.79
C LEU A 125 3.70 14.91 -12.52
N GLN A 126 3.47 15.06 -13.83
CA GLN A 126 4.17 16.04 -14.66
C GLN A 126 3.91 17.48 -14.17
N ASN A 127 2.67 17.76 -13.76
CA ASN A 127 2.25 19.05 -13.21
C ASN A 127 2.70 19.27 -11.76
N ARG A 128 3.33 18.27 -11.11
CA ARG A 128 3.73 18.29 -9.70
C ARG A 128 2.55 18.47 -8.73
N GLU A 129 1.36 18.05 -9.14
CA GLU A 129 0.16 18.04 -8.30
C GLU A 129 0.15 16.85 -7.34
N ALA A 130 0.80 15.75 -7.74
CA ALA A 130 1.18 14.63 -6.89
C ALA A 130 2.68 14.34 -7.08
N LYS A 131 3.30 13.71 -6.10
CA LYS A 131 4.72 13.32 -6.23
C LYS A 131 4.90 11.88 -6.65
N TYR A 132 4.00 11.00 -6.21
CA TYR A 132 4.03 9.59 -6.56
C TYR A 132 2.74 9.19 -7.25
N GLY A 133 2.87 8.29 -8.22
CA GLY A 133 1.78 7.70 -8.97
C GLY A 133 1.84 6.19 -8.85
N VAL A 134 0.72 5.56 -8.54
CA VAL A 134 0.59 4.09 -8.49
C VAL A 134 -0.28 3.66 -9.66
N ILE A 135 0.28 2.81 -10.52
CA ILE A 135 -0.34 2.34 -11.76
C ILE A 135 -0.04 0.85 -11.97
N PRO A 136 -0.93 0.09 -12.60
CA PRO A 136 -0.63 -1.28 -13.01
C PRO A 136 0.28 -1.26 -14.25
N ILE A 137 1.33 -2.07 -14.25
CA ILE A 137 2.22 -2.25 -15.41
C ILE A 137 2.02 -3.60 -16.10
N GLU A 138 1.64 -4.62 -15.34
CA GLU A 138 1.44 -5.98 -15.83
C GLU A 138 0.35 -6.68 -15.00
N ASN A 139 -0.44 -7.53 -15.63
CA ASN A 139 -1.25 -8.53 -14.94
C ASN A 139 -0.91 -9.94 -15.49
N ASN A 140 -1.19 -10.97 -14.69
CA ASN A 140 -0.92 -12.36 -15.06
C ASN A 140 -1.90 -12.97 -16.09
N THR A 141 -3.00 -12.27 -16.42
CA THR A 141 -4.11 -12.81 -17.24
C THR A 141 -4.10 -12.27 -18.68
N GLU A 142 -3.77 -11.00 -18.84
CA GLU A 142 -3.79 -10.20 -20.07
C GLU A 142 -2.41 -9.61 -20.41
N GLY A 143 -1.42 -9.76 -19.52
CA GLY A 143 -0.04 -9.34 -19.73
C GLY A 143 0.20 -7.87 -19.44
N ALA A 144 1.13 -7.26 -20.19
CA ALA A 144 1.54 -5.89 -19.98
C ALA A 144 0.40 -4.89 -20.28
N VAL A 145 0.27 -3.87 -19.42
CA VAL A 145 -0.72 -2.80 -19.58
C VAL A 145 -0.17 -1.78 -20.59
N GLY A 146 -0.61 -1.89 -21.85
CA GLY A 146 -0.11 -1.06 -22.96
C GLY A 146 -0.14 0.45 -22.69
N THR A 147 -1.23 0.96 -22.11
CA THR A 147 -1.38 2.38 -21.75
C THR A 147 -0.28 2.85 -20.78
N THR A 148 0.16 1.99 -19.86
CA THR A 148 1.26 2.31 -18.93
C THR A 148 2.57 2.44 -19.69
N ILE A 149 2.87 1.52 -20.60
CA ILE A 149 4.08 1.56 -21.44
C ILE A 149 4.08 2.81 -22.33
N ASP A 150 2.96 3.13 -22.96
CA ASP A 150 2.81 4.34 -23.78
C ASP A 150 3.05 5.62 -22.97
N CYS A 151 2.51 5.68 -21.75
CA CYS A 151 2.70 6.83 -20.87
C CYS A 151 4.14 6.93 -20.35
N LEU A 152 4.80 5.81 -20.02
CA LEU A 152 6.21 5.80 -19.62
C LEU A 152 7.12 6.32 -20.73
N ASN A 153 6.77 6.09 -22.00
CA ASN A 153 7.50 6.65 -23.14
C ASN A 153 7.18 8.13 -23.39
N LYS A 154 5.94 8.56 -23.09
CA LYS A 154 5.45 9.92 -23.34
C LYS A 154 5.86 10.94 -22.28
N TYR A 155 5.90 10.55 -21.01
CA TYR A 155 6.11 11.45 -19.87
C TYR A 155 7.47 11.20 -19.21
N ASP A 156 8.16 12.27 -18.80
CA ASP A 156 9.42 12.16 -18.04
C ASP A 156 9.10 11.75 -16.59
N SER A 157 9.05 10.44 -16.35
CA SER A 157 8.76 9.83 -15.05
C SER A 157 9.77 8.73 -14.75
N LYS A 158 10.07 8.52 -13.47
CA LYS A 158 11.01 7.48 -13.02
C LYS A 158 10.27 6.46 -12.18
N ILE A 159 10.50 5.18 -12.49
CA ILE A 159 10.06 4.07 -11.64
C ILE A 159 10.99 4.01 -10.43
N VAL A 160 10.42 4.18 -9.24
CA VAL A 160 11.17 4.20 -7.96
C VAL A 160 10.89 2.98 -7.08
N ALA A 161 9.86 2.20 -7.42
CA ALA A 161 9.49 0.98 -6.72
C ALA A 161 8.58 0.12 -7.61
N GLU A 162 8.57 -1.18 -7.34
CA GLU A 162 7.58 -2.14 -7.81
C GLU A 162 6.94 -2.85 -6.62
N LEU A 163 5.74 -3.38 -6.82
CA LEU A 163 5.04 -4.19 -5.84
C LEU A 163 4.21 -5.26 -6.55
N TYR A 164 4.13 -6.43 -5.94
CA TYR A 164 3.28 -7.53 -6.38
C TYR A 164 2.09 -7.60 -5.43
N MET A 165 0.91 -7.84 -5.98
CA MET A 165 -0.33 -7.89 -5.21
C MET A 165 -1.19 -9.01 -5.75
N ASP A 166 -1.54 -9.93 -4.87
CA ASP A 166 -2.42 -11.04 -5.20
C ASP A 166 -3.86 -10.54 -5.32
N ILE A 167 -4.47 -10.84 -6.45
CA ILE A 167 -5.84 -10.42 -6.77
C ILE A 167 -6.80 -11.46 -6.23
N HIS A 168 -7.49 -11.11 -5.15
CA HIS A 168 -8.55 -11.92 -4.56
C HIS A 168 -9.91 -11.24 -4.80
N HIS A 169 -10.83 -11.96 -5.42
CA HIS A 169 -12.21 -11.52 -5.57
C HIS A 169 -13.05 -12.02 -4.40
N SER A 170 -13.99 -11.21 -3.95
CA SER A 170 -15.00 -11.60 -2.95
C SER A 170 -16.39 -11.47 -3.55
N PHE A 171 -17.21 -12.49 -3.34
CA PHE A 171 -18.62 -12.44 -3.71
C PHE A 171 -19.42 -11.86 -2.54
N ALA A 172 -20.06 -10.72 -2.75
CA ALA A 172 -20.85 -10.03 -1.74
C ALA A 172 -22.32 -9.95 -2.15
N THR A 173 -23.22 -10.29 -1.23
CA THR A 173 -24.67 -10.23 -1.42
C THR A 173 -25.36 -9.84 -0.13
N LEU A 174 -26.56 -9.25 -0.23
CA LEU A 174 -27.48 -9.04 0.89
C LEU A 174 -28.47 -10.21 1.05
N ALA A 175 -28.54 -11.10 0.07
CA ALA A 175 -29.40 -12.27 0.13
C ALA A 175 -28.82 -13.32 1.10
N GLU A 176 -29.70 -13.98 1.85
CA GLU A 176 -29.31 -15.07 2.75
C GLU A 176 -29.09 -16.39 2.00
N ASP A 177 -29.77 -16.57 0.85
CA ASP A 177 -29.61 -17.73 -0.04
C ASP A 177 -29.15 -17.27 -1.44
N LEU A 178 -28.15 -17.97 -1.99
CA LEU A 178 -27.62 -17.74 -3.34
C LEU A 178 -28.70 -17.89 -4.42
N LYS A 179 -29.74 -18.70 -4.19
CA LYS A 179 -30.85 -18.90 -5.13
C LYS A 179 -31.71 -17.64 -5.34
N GLU A 180 -31.65 -16.68 -4.44
CA GLU A 180 -32.39 -15.42 -4.56
C GLU A 180 -31.71 -14.42 -5.49
N ILE A 181 -30.46 -14.70 -5.88
CA ILE A 181 -29.64 -13.82 -6.71
C ILE A 181 -30.12 -13.92 -8.16
N LYS A 182 -30.49 -12.77 -8.73
CA LYS A 182 -31.01 -12.66 -10.10
C LYS A 182 -30.09 -11.94 -11.07
N ARG A 183 -29.14 -11.18 -10.54
CA ARG A 183 -28.21 -10.34 -11.32
C ARG A 183 -26.92 -10.17 -10.55
N ILE A 184 -25.82 -10.23 -11.28
CA ILE A 184 -24.47 -10.02 -10.76
C ILE A 184 -23.87 -8.83 -11.48
N TYR A 185 -23.30 -7.91 -10.69
CA TYR A 185 -22.62 -6.73 -11.20
C TYR A 185 -21.13 -6.86 -10.92
N SER A 186 -20.30 -6.82 -11.95
CA SER A 186 -18.85 -6.81 -11.82
C SER A 186 -18.21 -6.18 -13.06
N HIS A 187 -16.95 -5.78 -12.93
CA HIS A 187 -16.15 -5.44 -14.10
C HIS A 187 -15.96 -6.68 -14.98
N PRO A 188 -15.96 -6.57 -16.33
CA PRO A 188 -15.84 -7.74 -17.22
C PRO A 188 -14.65 -8.65 -16.90
N GLN A 189 -13.52 -8.08 -16.49
CA GLN A 189 -12.34 -8.85 -16.09
C GLN A 189 -12.58 -9.65 -14.80
N GLY A 190 -13.13 -9.02 -13.76
CA GLY A 190 -13.45 -9.71 -12.51
C GLY A 190 -14.50 -10.81 -12.72
N TYR A 191 -15.53 -10.53 -13.55
CA TYR A 191 -16.52 -11.52 -13.92
C TYR A 191 -15.89 -12.75 -14.61
N ASN A 192 -15.01 -12.52 -15.59
CA ASN A 192 -14.35 -13.60 -16.32
C ASN A 192 -13.41 -14.43 -15.45
N GLN A 193 -12.71 -13.80 -14.50
CA GLN A 193 -11.83 -14.50 -13.56
C GLN A 193 -12.60 -15.34 -12.52
N CYS A 194 -13.87 -15.02 -12.27
CA CYS A 194 -14.73 -15.73 -11.31
C CYS A 194 -15.65 -16.78 -11.95
N LYS A 195 -15.52 -17.08 -13.25
CA LYS A 195 -16.45 -17.99 -13.97
C LYS A 195 -16.66 -19.33 -13.30
N ASN A 196 -15.60 -20.01 -12.88
CA ASN A 196 -15.70 -21.34 -12.26
C ASN A 196 -16.58 -21.31 -11.00
N PHE A 197 -16.40 -20.29 -10.14
CA PHE A 197 -17.24 -20.10 -8.96
C PHE A 197 -18.71 -19.86 -9.33
N LEU A 198 -18.96 -19.03 -10.34
CA LEU A 198 -20.33 -18.73 -10.79
C LEU A 198 -21.01 -19.96 -11.40
N GLU A 199 -20.27 -20.81 -12.11
CA GLU A 199 -20.78 -22.08 -12.67
C GLU A 199 -21.09 -23.09 -11.57
N GLU A 200 -20.17 -23.31 -10.62
CA GLU A 200 -20.34 -24.26 -9.51
C GLU A 200 -21.56 -23.93 -8.63
N HIS A 201 -21.91 -22.65 -8.53
CA HIS A 201 -23.04 -22.19 -7.72
C HIS A 201 -24.31 -21.90 -8.52
N PHE A 202 -24.37 -22.25 -9.81
CA PHE A 202 -25.53 -22.00 -10.69
C PHE A 202 -25.97 -20.53 -10.73
N LEU A 203 -24.98 -19.64 -10.71
CA LEU A 203 -25.13 -18.18 -10.73
C LEU A 203 -24.85 -17.57 -12.11
N MET A 204 -24.53 -18.41 -13.09
CA MET A 204 -24.46 -18.03 -14.50
C MET A 204 -25.86 -18.09 -15.09
N ASP A 205 -26.30 -16.97 -15.69
CA ASP A 205 -27.54 -16.86 -16.47
C ASP A 205 -27.54 -17.79 -17.71
#